data_AF-A0A9E3W2N0-F1
#
_entry.id   AF-A0A9E3W2N0-F1
#
_cell.length_a   1.000
_cell.length_b   1.000
_cell.length_c   1.000
_cell.angle_alpha   90.00
_cell.angle_beta   90.00
_cell.angle_gamma   90.00
#
_symmetry.space_group_name_H-M   'P 1'
#
loop_
_entity.id
_entity.type
_entity.pdbx_description
1 polymer ?
#
loop_
_entity_poly.entity_id
_entity_poly.type
_entity_poly.pdbx_seq_one_letter_code
_entity_poly.pdbx_strand_id
1 'polypeptide(L)'
;MMQAGSPCPLCEAPLAALTLHDLEGDEAPMRLTLRALPVLACPAPHRYFAGQQFPIWLLNALTDGELPKIPAGQEKGLVFKKYACGGCGATLPAAGAEPHTYSSSQAWKETPGFAVDITVPVYTCAGCGREQVRSATELAKLLPAALVHAFKSAGIKAPG
;
A
#
# COMPACT_ATOMS: atom_id res chain seq x y z
N MET A 1 6.31 -18.84 -16.60
CA MET A 1 5.65 -17.61 -16.12
C MET A 1 4.14 -17.88 -16.12
N MET A 2 3.43 -17.62 -15.03
CA MET A 2 1.97 -17.80 -15.00
C MET A 2 1.34 -16.66 -15.81
N GLN A 3 0.47 -17.03 -16.74
CA GLN A 3 -0.26 -16.12 -17.62
C GLN A 3 -1.65 -16.68 -17.88
N ALA A 4 -2.57 -15.86 -18.38
CA ALA A 4 -3.88 -16.35 -18.81
C ALA A 4 -3.71 -17.52 -19.80
N GLY A 5 -4.56 -18.55 -19.66
CA GLY A 5 -4.48 -19.81 -20.39
C GLY A 5 -3.55 -20.86 -19.77
N SER A 6 -2.65 -20.50 -18.84
CA SER A 6 -1.82 -21.49 -18.13
C SER A 6 -2.67 -22.31 -17.15
N PRO A 7 -2.32 -23.60 -16.89
CA PRO A 7 -3.03 -24.41 -15.91
C PRO A 7 -2.82 -23.87 -14.49
N CYS A 8 -3.88 -23.87 -13.68
CA CYS A 8 -3.80 -23.54 -12.27
C CYS A 8 -2.95 -24.60 -11.52
N PRO A 9 -1.97 -24.21 -10.68
CA PRO A 9 -1.07 -25.15 -10.02
C PRO A 9 -1.74 -25.97 -8.89
N LEU A 10 -3.00 -25.65 -8.55
CA LEU A 10 -3.75 -26.35 -7.50
C LEU A 10 -4.91 -27.20 -8.03
N CYS A 11 -5.44 -26.91 -9.22
CA CYS A 11 -6.62 -27.61 -9.76
C CYS A 11 -6.60 -27.81 -11.27
N GLU A 12 -5.50 -27.43 -11.94
CA GLU A 12 -5.22 -27.60 -13.38
C GLU A 12 -6.18 -26.87 -14.34
N ALA A 13 -7.30 -26.33 -13.85
CA ALA A 13 -8.20 -25.49 -14.63
C ALA A 13 -7.48 -24.25 -15.20
N PRO A 14 -7.89 -23.77 -16.39
CA PRO A 14 -7.23 -22.64 -17.04
C PRO A 14 -7.36 -21.37 -16.20
N LEU A 15 -6.25 -20.65 -16.06
CA LEU A 15 -6.23 -19.32 -15.48
C LEU A 15 -6.77 -18.28 -16.47
N ALA A 16 -7.51 -17.31 -15.96
CA ALA A 16 -8.01 -16.15 -16.70
C ALA A 16 -7.63 -14.87 -15.96
N ALA A 17 -7.54 -13.77 -16.69
CA ALA A 17 -7.42 -12.45 -16.09
C ALA A 17 -8.71 -12.08 -15.37
N LEU A 18 -8.58 -11.54 -14.16
CA LEU A 18 -9.69 -11.06 -13.35
C LEU A 18 -9.29 -9.72 -12.72
N THR A 19 -10.25 -8.81 -12.59
CA THR A 19 -10.08 -7.56 -11.85
C THR A 19 -10.81 -7.64 -10.53
N LEU A 20 -10.09 -7.47 -9.43
CA LEU A 20 -10.66 -7.39 -8.10
C LEU A 20 -10.98 -5.94 -7.76
N HIS A 21 -12.18 -5.69 -7.25
CA HIS A 21 -12.69 -4.32 -7.10
C HIS A 21 -12.00 -3.59 -5.96
N ASP A 22 -12.11 -4.09 -4.72
CA ASP A 22 -11.48 -3.49 -3.55
C ASP A 22 -10.76 -4.56 -2.72
N LEU A 23 -9.50 -4.30 -2.37
CA LEU A 23 -8.73 -5.09 -1.41
C LEU A 23 -8.22 -4.16 -0.33
N GLU A 24 -8.53 -4.48 0.91
CA GLU A 24 -8.15 -3.68 2.07
C GLU A 24 -7.15 -4.43 2.94
N GLY A 25 -6.14 -3.68 3.40
CA GLY A 25 -5.16 -4.13 4.37
C GLY A 25 -4.89 -3.04 5.40
N ASP A 26 -5.30 -3.28 6.64
CA ASP A 26 -5.03 -2.40 7.76
C ASP A 26 -3.73 -2.80 8.46
N GLU A 27 -2.86 -1.82 8.71
CA GLU A 27 -1.71 -1.92 9.61
C GLU A 27 -1.65 -0.61 10.40
N ALA A 28 -2.28 -0.58 11.57
CA ALA A 28 -2.60 0.65 12.26
C ALA A 28 -1.35 1.53 12.52
N PRO A 29 -1.41 2.85 12.25
CA PRO A 29 -2.62 3.61 11.87
C PRO A 29 -2.84 3.74 10.35
N MET A 30 -2.18 2.94 9.51
CA MET A 30 -2.35 2.94 8.05
C MET A 30 -3.47 1.99 7.63
N ARG A 31 -4.29 2.45 6.68
CA ARG A 31 -5.11 1.58 5.83
C ARG A 31 -4.63 1.70 4.38
N LEU A 32 -4.40 0.56 3.76
CA LEU A 32 -4.12 0.44 2.33
C LEU A 32 -5.37 -0.12 1.63
N THR A 33 -5.79 0.53 0.55
CA THR A 33 -6.83 -0.01 -0.35
C THR A 33 -6.31 -0.10 -1.77
N LEU A 34 -6.34 -1.30 -2.36
CA LEU A 34 -6.04 -1.52 -3.77
C LEU A 34 -7.36 -1.61 -4.54
N ARG A 35 -7.55 -0.75 -5.54
CA ARG A 35 -8.76 -0.72 -6.36
C ARG A 35 -8.53 -1.16 -7.78
N ALA A 36 -9.42 -2.00 -8.29
CA ALA A 36 -9.34 -2.59 -9.63
C ALA A 36 -8.04 -3.37 -9.87
N LEU A 37 -7.57 -4.12 -8.87
CA LEU A 37 -6.31 -4.87 -8.95
C LEU A 37 -6.41 -6.00 -9.98
N PRO A 38 -5.53 -6.05 -11.01
CA PRO A 38 -5.47 -7.17 -11.93
C PRO A 38 -4.82 -8.40 -11.28
N VAL A 39 -5.48 -9.54 -11.40
CA VAL A 39 -5.01 -10.85 -10.90
C VAL A 39 -5.25 -11.95 -11.93
N LEU A 40 -4.67 -13.12 -11.68
CA LEU A 40 -5.02 -14.36 -12.37
C LEU A 40 -5.93 -15.19 -11.46
N ALA A 41 -7.00 -15.76 -12.02
CA ALA A 41 -7.92 -16.64 -11.28
C ALA A 41 -8.36 -17.82 -12.15
N CYS A 42 -8.74 -18.94 -11.54
CA CYS A 42 -9.42 -20.04 -12.23
C CYS A 42 -10.89 -20.12 -11.79
N PRO A 43 -11.70 -21.09 -12.30
CA PRO A 43 -13.09 -21.29 -11.83
C PRO A 43 -13.20 -21.71 -10.36
N ALA A 44 -12.15 -22.33 -9.79
CA ALA A 44 -12.05 -22.53 -8.35
C ALA A 44 -11.60 -21.22 -7.66
N PRO A 45 -11.77 -21.05 -6.34
CA PRO A 45 -11.40 -19.81 -5.63
C PRO A 45 -9.87 -19.67 -5.43
N HIS A 46 -9.08 -19.95 -6.47
CA HIS A 46 -7.64 -19.74 -6.50
C HIS A 46 -7.32 -18.46 -7.26
N ARG A 47 -6.61 -17.56 -6.58
CA ARG A 47 -6.16 -16.28 -7.13
C ARG A 47 -4.66 -16.17 -6.99
N TYR A 48 -4.01 -15.62 -8.01
CA TYR A 48 -2.58 -15.43 -8.08
C TYR A 48 -2.29 -14.01 -8.56
N PHE A 49 -1.11 -13.51 -8.20
CA PHE A 49 -0.63 -12.25 -8.76
C PHE A 49 -0.53 -12.33 -10.29
N ALA A 50 -0.66 -11.18 -10.94
CA ALA A 50 -0.48 -11.06 -12.39
C ALA A 50 0.89 -11.57 -12.88
N GLY A 51 1.88 -11.63 -11.99
CA GLY A 51 3.05 -12.50 -12.15
C GLY A 51 4.00 -12.45 -10.95
N GLN A 52 5.07 -13.24 -11.03
CA GLN A 52 5.97 -13.54 -9.90
C GLN A 52 6.62 -12.29 -9.27
N GLN A 53 6.99 -11.30 -10.07
CA GLN A 53 7.65 -10.08 -9.59
C GLN A 53 6.66 -8.99 -9.16
N PHE A 54 5.36 -9.18 -9.36
CA PHE A 54 4.35 -8.15 -9.09
C PHE A 54 4.37 -7.67 -7.62
N PRO A 55 4.42 -8.54 -6.58
CA PRO A 55 4.33 -8.08 -5.20
C PRO A 55 5.52 -7.20 -4.78
N ILE A 56 6.74 -7.61 -5.17
CA ILE A 56 7.96 -6.85 -4.86
C ILE A 56 8.02 -5.57 -5.67
N TRP A 57 7.58 -5.60 -6.94
CA TRP A 57 7.48 -4.40 -7.75
C TRP A 57 6.52 -3.39 -7.12
N LEU A 58 5.33 -3.82 -6.69
CA LEU A 58 4.34 -2.94 -6.08
C LEU A 58 4.86 -2.34 -4.77
N LEU A 59 5.50 -3.16 -3.92
CA LEU A 59 6.13 -2.66 -2.70
C LEU A 59 7.16 -1.55 -3.00
N ASN A 60 8.04 -1.76 -3.98
CA ASN A 60 9.05 -0.78 -4.35
C ASN A 60 8.43 0.48 -4.99
N ALA A 61 7.46 0.31 -5.89
CA ALA A 61 6.74 1.43 -6.51
C ALA A 61 6.09 2.34 -5.46
N LEU A 62 5.49 1.75 -4.43
CA LEU A 62 4.90 2.52 -3.34
C LEU A 62 5.97 3.13 -2.42
N THR A 63 6.99 2.36 -2.04
CA THR A 63 8.05 2.81 -1.10
C THR A 63 8.90 3.95 -1.68
N ASP A 64 9.32 3.81 -2.93
CA ASP A 64 10.26 4.73 -3.58
C ASP A 64 9.54 5.81 -4.40
N GLY A 65 8.32 5.51 -4.86
CA GLY A 65 7.54 6.40 -5.71
C GLY A 65 6.48 7.19 -4.97
N GLU A 66 5.61 6.54 -4.19
CA GLU A 66 4.41 7.18 -3.64
C GLU A 66 4.60 7.72 -2.22
N LEU A 67 5.23 6.95 -1.32
CA LEU A 67 5.45 7.40 0.06
C LEU A 67 6.23 8.72 0.15
N PRO A 68 7.28 8.98 -0.67
CA PRO A 68 8.01 10.25 -0.60
C PRO A 68 7.18 11.48 -1.01
N LYS A 69 6.05 11.29 -1.71
CA LYS A 69 5.13 12.37 -2.09
C LYS A 69 4.22 12.79 -0.92
N ILE A 70 4.09 11.95 0.11
CA ILE A 70 3.27 12.25 1.28
C ILE A 70 4.06 13.20 2.20
N PRO A 71 3.55 14.42 2.50
CA PRO A 71 4.21 15.32 3.43
C PRO A 71 4.40 14.65 4.78
N ALA A 72 5.62 14.69 5.31
CA ALA A 72 5.95 13.99 6.54
C ALA A 72 6.79 14.84 7.51
N GLY A 73 6.54 14.63 8.79
CA GLY A 73 7.39 15.07 9.88
C GLY A 73 8.68 14.25 10.01
N GLN A 74 9.52 14.69 10.94
CA GLN A 74 10.79 14.06 11.27
C GLN A 74 10.76 13.48 12.68
N GLU A 75 11.35 12.30 12.85
CA GLU A 75 11.61 11.70 14.15
C GLU A 75 12.88 12.31 14.77
N LYS A 76 12.76 12.86 15.97
CA LYS A 76 13.89 13.38 16.76
C LYS A 76 14.02 12.60 18.07
N GLY A 77 15.26 12.32 18.47
CA GLY A 77 15.58 11.65 19.73
C GLY A 77 15.55 10.12 19.64
N LEU A 78 16.58 9.49 20.21
CA LEU A 78 16.77 8.02 20.15
C LEU A 78 16.01 7.25 21.23
N VAL A 79 15.76 7.88 22.40
CA VAL A 79 15.14 7.23 23.57
C VAL A 79 13.69 7.68 23.78
N PHE A 80 13.39 8.96 23.53
CA PHE A 80 12.04 9.50 23.50
C PHE A 80 11.79 10.15 22.15
N LYS A 81 11.09 9.43 21.26
CA LYS A 81 10.75 9.96 19.95
C LYS A 81 9.88 11.21 20.11
N LYS A 82 10.37 12.33 19.60
CA LYS A 82 9.62 13.56 19.39
C LYS A 82 9.41 13.73 17.90
N TYR A 83 8.19 14.05 17.50
CA TYR A 83 7.88 14.32 16.10
C TYR A 83 7.94 15.81 15.84
N ALA A 84 8.69 16.22 14.83
CA ALA A 84 8.83 17.61 14.42
C ALA A 84 8.26 17.81 13.01
N CYS A 85 7.66 18.97 12.78
CA CYS A 85 7.16 19.37 11.47
C CYS A 85 8.30 19.38 10.45
N GLY A 86 8.12 18.72 9.30
CA GLY A 86 9.09 18.71 8.21
C GLY A 86 9.19 20.04 7.45
N GLY A 87 8.32 21.02 7.75
CA GLY A 87 8.38 22.38 7.21
C GLY A 87 9.17 23.35 8.10
N CYS A 88 8.67 23.61 9.32
CA CYS A 88 9.25 24.62 10.23
C CYS A 88 10.03 24.04 11.42
N GLY A 89 10.06 22.71 11.59
CA GLY A 89 10.78 22.05 12.70
C GLY A 89 10.10 22.11 14.07
N ALA A 90 8.96 22.80 14.20
CA ALA A 90 8.18 22.85 15.44
C ALA A 90 7.64 21.47 15.83
N THR A 91 7.45 21.23 17.12
CA THR A 91 6.89 19.96 17.64
C THR A 91 5.48 19.75 17.09
N LEU A 92 5.21 18.54 16.59
CA LEU A 92 3.87 18.13 16.17
C LEU A 92 2.98 17.80 17.38
N PRO A 93 1.66 18.00 17.26
CA PRO A 93 0.73 17.59 18.32
C PRO A 93 0.77 16.07 18.52
N ALA A 94 0.44 15.62 19.72
CA ALA A 94 0.45 14.19 20.08
C ALA A 94 -0.70 13.40 19.41
N ALA A 95 -1.84 14.05 19.16
CA ALA A 95 -2.98 13.47 18.47
C ALA A 95 -3.02 13.96 17.01
N GLY A 96 -3.31 13.04 16.10
CA GLY A 96 -3.62 13.36 14.71
C GLY A 96 -5.03 13.94 14.57
N ALA A 97 -5.25 14.64 13.47
CA ALA A 97 -6.55 15.07 12.99
C ALA A 97 -7.26 13.91 12.24
N GLU A 98 -8.32 14.23 11.50
CA GLU A 98 -9.01 13.26 10.66
C GLU A 98 -8.06 12.59 9.66
N PRO A 99 -8.25 11.29 9.36
CA PRO A 99 -7.45 10.61 8.37
C PRO A 99 -7.56 11.27 6.99
N HIS A 100 -6.43 11.33 6.28
CA HIS A 100 -6.38 11.77 4.89
C HIS A 100 -6.06 10.56 4.00
N THR A 101 -6.68 10.50 2.83
CA THR A 101 -6.44 9.46 1.82
C THR A 101 -5.59 10.02 0.69
N TYR A 102 -4.42 9.43 0.49
CA TYR A 102 -3.53 9.71 -0.63
C TYR A 102 -3.73 8.66 -1.72
N SER A 103 -4.20 9.09 -2.90
CA SER A 103 -4.47 8.21 -4.03
C SER A 103 -3.36 8.29 -5.09
N SER A 104 -2.96 7.13 -5.62
CA SER A 104 -2.04 7.02 -6.75
C SER A 104 -2.55 5.98 -7.75
N SER A 105 -2.12 6.10 -9.01
CA SER A 105 -2.40 5.11 -10.05
C SER A 105 -1.14 4.32 -10.35
N GLN A 106 -1.27 3.01 -10.45
CA GLN A 106 -0.19 2.07 -10.69
C GLN A 106 -0.53 1.20 -11.90
N ALA A 107 0.48 0.80 -12.66
CA ALA A 107 0.31 -0.14 -13.78
C ALA A 107 1.56 -1.02 -13.86
N TRP A 108 1.35 -2.34 -13.98
CA TRP A 108 2.44 -3.29 -14.08
C TRP A 108 2.49 -3.92 -15.47
N LYS A 109 3.55 -3.62 -16.22
CA LYS A 109 3.74 -4.14 -17.59
C LYS A 109 2.49 -3.86 -18.45
N GLU A 110 1.92 -4.90 -19.05
CA GLU A 110 0.76 -4.84 -19.95
C GLU A 110 -0.57 -5.05 -19.22
N THR A 111 -0.57 -5.08 -17.88
CA THR A 111 -1.83 -5.21 -17.11
C THR A 111 -2.62 -3.90 -17.11
N PRO A 112 -3.95 -3.96 -16.99
CA PRO A 112 -4.76 -2.77 -16.72
C PRO A 112 -4.26 -2.01 -15.49
N GLY A 113 -4.35 -0.68 -15.54
CA GLY A 113 -4.02 0.15 -14.39
C GLY A 113 -4.99 -0.07 -13.22
N PHE A 114 -4.46 0.14 -12.01
CA PHE A 114 -5.20 0.02 -10.75
C PHE A 114 -4.85 1.20 -9.83
N ALA A 115 -5.71 1.51 -8.89
CA ALA A 115 -5.46 2.59 -7.93
C ALA A 115 -4.98 2.04 -6.59
N VAL A 116 -4.15 2.83 -5.90
CA VAL A 116 -3.68 2.57 -4.54
C VAL A 116 -4.00 3.76 -3.69
N ASP A 117 -4.74 3.51 -2.62
CA ASP A 117 -5.07 4.49 -1.60
C ASP A 117 -4.35 4.18 -0.30
N ILE A 118 -3.69 5.18 0.26
CA ILE A 118 -3.05 5.14 1.56
C ILE A 118 -3.78 6.13 2.46
N THR A 119 -4.55 5.60 3.40
CA THR A 119 -5.29 6.40 4.39
C THR A 119 -4.55 6.39 5.71
N VAL A 120 -4.22 7.58 6.22
CA VAL A 120 -3.40 7.77 7.42
C VAL A 120 -3.80 9.02 8.20
N PRO A 121 -3.60 9.05 9.52
CA PRO A 121 -3.81 10.27 10.30
C PRO A 121 -2.82 11.36 9.87
N VAL A 122 -3.33 12.57 9.64
CA VAL A 122 -2.52 13.77 9.39
C VAL A 122 -2.43 14.63 10.64
N TYR A 123 -1.37 15.44 10.71
CA TYR A 123 -1.04 16.29 11.84
C TYR A 123 -0.85 17.71 11.31
N THR A 124 -1.68 18.63 11.78
CA THR A 124 -1.56 20.05 11.43
C THR A 124 -0.54 20.70 12.37
N CYS A 125 0.53 21.26 11.80
CA CYS A 125 1.55 21.94 12.58
C CYS A 125 1.02 23.26 13.16
N ALA A 126 1.04 23.41 14.49
CA ALA A 126 0.62 24.66 15.15
C ALA A 126 1.51 25.88 14.81
N GLY A 127 2.74 25.65 14.32
CA GLY A 127 3.68 26.73 13.98
C GLY A 127 3.50 27.30 12.56
N CYS A 128 3.22 26.45 11.57
CA CYS A 128 3.13 26.87 10.16
C CYS A 128 1.88 26.40 9.42
N GLY A 129 0.94 25.71 10.09
CA GLY A 129 -0.30 25.21 9.50
C GLY A 129 -0.15 24.01 8.57
N ARG A 130 1.08 23.54 8.30
CA ARG A 130 1.32 22.41 7.39
C ARG A 130 0.69 21.11 7.90
N GLU A 131 -0.11 20.48 7.06
CA GLU A 131 -0.59 19.11 7.25
C GLU A 131 0.42 18.10 6.74
N GLN A 132 0.66 17.06 7.54
CA GLN A 132 1.63 16.01 7.23
C GLN A 132 1.39 14.76 8.08
N VAL A 133 1.88 13.61 7.64
CA VAL A 133 2.01 12.45 8.53
C VAL A 133 3.10 12.70 9.57
N ARG A 134 3.03 12.02 10.72
CA ARG A 134 4.03 12.23 11.80
C ARG A 134 5.44 11.80 11.41
N SER A 135 5.60 10.77 10.59
CA SER A 135 6.88 10.23 10.16
C SER A 135 6.78 9.42 8.86
N ALA A 136 7.63 9.74 7.89
CA ALA A 136 7.79 8.93 6.67
C ALA A 136 8.41 7.56 6.99
N THR A 137 9.33 7.49 7.95
CA THR A 137 9.99 6.25 8.35
C THR A 137 9.01 5.26 8.98
N GLU A 138 8.05 5.72 9.75
CA GLU A 138 6.99 4.86 10.27
C GLU A 138 6.05 4.41 9.16
N LEU A 139 5.67 5.31 8.26
CA LEU A 139 4.84 4.97 7.11
C LEU A 139 5.45 3.84 6.27
N ALA A 140 6.76 3.94 5.99
CA ALA A 140 7.51 2.92 5.26
C ALA A 140 7.59 1.57 5.98
N LYS A 141 7.56 1.55 7.32
CA LYS A 141 7.55 0.31 8.11
C LYS A 141 6.21 -0.42 8.09
N LEU A 142 5.10 0.31 7.98
CA LEU A 142 3.74 -0.26 8.00
C LEU A 142 3.34 -0.82 6.63
N LEU A 143 3.81 -0.18 5.55
CA LEU A 143 3.42 -0.51 4.17
C LEU A 143 3.56 -2.01 3.80
N PRO A 144 4.66 -2.73 4.12
CA PRO A 144 4.77 -4.14 3.79
C PRO A 144 3.68 -5.00 4.43
N ALA A 145 3.37 -4.75 5.71
CA ALA A 145 2.33 -5.50 6.43
C ALA A 145 0.93 -5.17 5.90
N ALA A 146 0.64 -3.89 5.64
CA ALA A 146 -0.63 -3.48 5.03
C ALA A 146 -0.86 -4.14 3.66
N LEU A 147 0.17 -4.20 2.81
CA LEU A 147 0.10 -4.93 1.53
C LEU A 147 -0.19 -6.42 1.71
N VAL A 148 0.50 -7.07 2.65
CA VAL A 148 0.27 -8.49 2.96
C VAL A 148 -1.16 -8.71 3.45
N HIS A 149 -1.69 -7.83 4.31
CA HIS A 149 -3.07 -7.90 4.78
C HIS A 149 -4.08 -7.74 3.63
N ALA A 150 -3.84 -6.82 2.70
CA ALA A 150 -4.66 -6.65 1.49
C ALA A 150 -4.64 -7.88 0.58
N PHE A 151 -3.50 -8.51 0.37
CA PHE A 151 -3.43 -9.73 -0.44
C PHE A 151 -4.10 -10.93 0.24
N LYS A 152 -3.96 -11.04 1.56
CA LYS A 152 -4.61 -12.09 2.36
C LYS A 152 -6.13 -11.94 2.37
N SER A 153 -6.66 -10.72 2.51
CA SER A 153 -8.11 -10.48 2.50
C SER A 153 -8.75 -10.88 1.16
N ALA A 154 -7.98 -10.82 0.07
CA ALA A 154 -8.41 -11.26 -1.25
C ALA A 154 -8.11 -12.73 -1.57
N GLY A 155 -7.47 -13.49 -0.68
CA GLY A 155 -7.08 -14.88 -0.92
C GLY A 155 -6.06 -15.05 -2.06
N ILE A 156 -5.25 -14.02 -2.34
CA ILE A 156 -4.21 -14.09 -3.37
C ILE A 156 -3.04 -14.92 -2.83
N LYS A 157 -2.64 -15.92 -3.60
CA LYS A 157 -1.51 -16.81 -3.28
C LYS A 157 -0.27 -16.38 -4.06
N ALA A 158 0.89 -16.59 -3.46
CA ALA A 158 2.14 -16.57 -4.22
C ALA A 158 2.10 -17.69 -5.27
N PRO A 159 2.60 -17.44 -6.49
CA PRO A 159 2.87 -18.53 -7.43
C PRO A 159 3.86 -19.49 -6.76
N GLY A 160 3.46 -20.76 -6.63
CA GLY A 160 4.36 -21.84 -6.19
C GLY A 160 5.48 -22.10 -7.18
#